data_AF-A0A9J6FYD2-F1
#
_entry.id   AF-A0A9J6FYD2-F1
#
_cell.length_a   1.000
_cell.length_b   1.000
_cell.length_c   1.000
_cell.angle_alpha   90.00
_cell.angle_beta   90.00
_cell.angle_gamma   90.00
#
_symmetry.space_group_name_H-M   'P 1'
#
loop_
_entity.id
_entity.type
_entity.pdbx_description
1 polymer ?
#
loop_
_entity_poly.entity_id
_entity_poly.type
_entity_poly.pdbx_seq_one_letter_code
_entity_poly.pdbx_strand_id
1 'polypeptide(L)'
;MFIRSDQVYTLIDTTKYCTCVQKIIAARIQLATASREIKKYLLVSPFYRPETSKSTKGSLEWVIELRMLYRTDHIIIGGDFNAKQTDRN
;
A
#
# COMPACT_ATOMS: atom_id res chain seq x y z
N MET A 1 -0.26 9.58 -3.30
CA MET A 1 0.80 9.07 -4.20
C MET A 1 0.30 9.21 -5.62
N PHE A 2 1.04 9.90 -6.48
CA PHE A 2 0.66 10.13 -7.87
C PHE A 2 1.60 9.35 -8.77
N ILE A 3 1.06 8.45 -9.60
CA ILE A 3 1.82 7.79 -10.67
C ILE A 3 1.63 8.69 -11.90
N ARG A 4 2.73 9.11 -12.53
CA ARG A 4 2.65 9.91 -13.76
C ARG A 4 2.03 9.05 -14.88
N SER A 5 1.23 9.67 -15.75
CA SER A 5 0.47 8.99 -16.80
C SER A 5 1.33 8.28 -17.85
N ASP A 6 2.58 8.69 -17.99
CA ASP A 6 3.59 8.11 -18.90
C ASP A 6 4.32 6.89 -18.30
N GLN A 7 4.16 6.64 -16.99
CA GLN A 7 4.77 5.49 -16.34
C GLN A 7 3.90 4.24 -16.55
N VAL A 8 4.47 3.19 -17.12
CA VAL A 8 3.78 1.88 -17.19
C VAL A 8 3.65 1.30 -15.79
N TYR A 9 2.41 1.05 -15.36
CA TYR A 9 2.10 0.40 -14.10
C TYR A 9 1.06 -0.70 -14.29
N THR A 10 1.05 -1.66 -13.37
CA THR A 10 0.03 -2.71 -13.30
C THR A 10 -0.71 -2.56 -11.98
N LEU A 11 -2.03 -2.36 -12.04
CA LEU A 11 -2.87 -2.41 -10.84
C LEU A 11 -2.94 -3.84 -10.31
N ILE A 12 -2.78 -3.98 -9.01
CA ILE A 12 -2.92 -5.26 -8.33
C ILE A 12 -4.32 -5.34 -7.76
N ASP A 13 -5.04 -6.41 -8.07
CA ASP A 13 -6.33 -6.67 -7.44
C ASP A 13 -6.13 -6.89 -5.95
N THR A 14 -6.68 -5.94 -5.19
CA THR A 14 -6.61 -5.84 -3.74
C THR A 14 -7.99 -5.86 -3.11
N THR A 15 -9.02 -6.18 -3.90
CA THR A 15 -10.44 -6.15 -3.50
C THR A 15 -10.71 -7.02 -2.27
N LYS A 16 -10.04 -8.18 -2.17
CA LYS A 16 -10.16 -9.07 -1.01
C LYS A 16 -9.69 -8.46 0.32
N TYR A 17 -8.88 -7.41 0.28
CA TYR A 17 -8.40 -6.71 1.48
C TYR A 17 -9.24 -5.46 1.81
N CYS A 18 -10.15 -5.08 0.92
CA CYS A 18 -11.04 -3.94 1.10
C CYS A 18 -12.28 -4.36 1.89
N THR A 19 -12.59 -3.58 2.92
CA THR A 19 -13.75 -3.80 3.79
C THR A 19 -14.47 -2.47 4.05
N CYS A 20 -15.48 -2.49 4.91
CA CYS A 20 -16.08 -1.25 5.40
C CYS A 20 -15.09 -0.41 6.23
N VAL A 21 -14.06 -1.01 6.84
CA VAL A 21 -13.10 -0.31 7.72
C VAL A 21 -11.83 0.16 7.02
N GLN A 22 -11.43 -0.51 5.94
CA GLN A 22 -10.20 -0.20 5.22
C GLN A 22 -10.34 -0.37 3.71
N LYS A 23 -9.57 0.40 2.94
CA LYS A 23 -9.36 0.18 1.51
C LYS A 23 -7.88 0.05 1.25
N ILE A 24 -7.50 -0.94 0.47
CA ILE A 24 -6.11 -1.16 0.04
C ILE A 24 -6.10 -1.03 -1.47
N ILE A 25 -5.20 -0.20 -1.99
CA ILE A 25 -4.94 -0.10 -3.43
C ILE A 25 -3.45 -0.36 -3.62
N ALA A 26 -3.10 -1.18 -4.60
CA ALA A 26 -1.70 -1.43 -4.92
C ALA A 26 -1.44 -1.34 -6.43
N ALA A 27 -0.26 -0.85 -6.77
CA ALA A 27 0.23 -0.79 -8.13
C ALA A 27 1.69 -1.26 -8.17
N ARG A 28 2.02 -2.03 -9.19
CA ARG A 28 3.40 -2.44 -9.47
C ARG A 28 3.97 -1.58 -10.57
N ILE A 29 5.16 -1.04 -10.35
CA ILE A 29 5.89 -0.22 -11.33
C ILE A 29 7.31 -0.77 -11.52
N GLN A 30 7.89 -0.45 -12.67
CA GLN A 30 9.30 -0.68 -12.94
C GLN A 30 9.97 0.66 -13.24
N LEU A 31 11.07 0.96 -12.53
CA LEU A 31 11.82 2.19 -12.69
C LEU A 31 13.27 1.87 -13.02
N ALA A 32 13.81 2.54 -14.03
CA ALA A 32 15.25 2.56 -14.26
C ALA A 32 15.91 3.48 -13.23
N THR A 33 16.94 2.98 -12.55
CA THR A 33 17.76 3.79 -11.64
C THR A 33 18.71 4.70 -12.42
N ALA A 34 19.42 5.58 -11.72
CA ALA A 34 20.50 6.37 -12.31
C ALA A 34 21.61 5.52 -12.95
N SER A 35 21.81 4.29 -12.46
CA SER A 35 22.75 3.31 -13.03
C SER A 35 22.15 2.49 -14.20
N ARG A 36 20.94 2.83 -14.67
CA ARG A 36 20.16 2.09 -15.69
C ARG A 36 19.75 0.67 -15.28
N GLU A 37 19.87 0.32 -14.01
CA GLU A 37 19.33 -0.92 -13.46
C GLU A 37 17.80 -0.81 -13.37
N ILE A 38 17.06 -1.83 -13.81
CA ILE A 38 15.60 -1.83 -13.69
C ILE A 38 15.22 -2.41 -12.33
N LYS A 39 14.60 -1.58 -11.48
CA LYS A 39 14.06 -2.00 -10.19
C LYS A 39 12.54 -2.05 -10.21
N LYS A 40 11.99 -3.04 -9.51
CA LYS A 40 10.55 -3.26 -9.39
C LYS A 40 10.08 -2.75 -8.04
N TYR A 41 9.02 -1.97 -8.05
CA TYR A 41 8.42 -1.42 -6.85
C TYR A 41 6.95 -1.82 -6.78
N LEU A 42 6.54 -2.28 -5.60
CA LEU A 42 5.14 -2.43 -5.25
C LEU A 42 4.75 -1.25 -4.38
N LEU A 43 3.93 -0.38 -4.94
CA LEU A 43 3.40 0.78 -4.27
C LEU A 43 2.04 0.42 -3.68
N VAL A 44 1.88 0.56 -2.36
CA VAL A 44 0.64 0.21 -1.66
C VAL A 44 0.12 1.42 -0.91
N SER A 45 -1.13 1.76 -1.16
CA SER A 45 -1.83 2.87 -0.49
C SER A 45 -3.00 2.33 0.33
N PRO A 46 -2.83 2.21 1.65
CA PRO A 46 -3.93 1.93 2.55
C PRO A 46 -4.70 3.20 2.92
N PHE A 47 -6.00 3.06 3.12
CA PHE A 47 -6.87 4.07 3.72
C PHE A 47 -7.76 3.40 4.79
N TYR A 48 -7.64 3.82 6.04
CA TYR A 48 -8.45 3.32 7.16
C TYR A 48 -9.48 4.36 7.55
N ARG A 49 -10.74 3.98 7.74
CA ARG A 49 -11.78 4.96 8.10
C ARG A 49 -11.63 5.41 9.57
N PRO A 50 -11.79 6.72 9.87
CA PRO A 50 -11.65 7.23 11.24
C PRO A 50 -12.62 6.61 12.25
N GLU A 51 -13.89 6.40 11.85
CA GLU A 51 -14.99 6.00 12.73
C GLU A 51 -14.89 4.54 13.20
N THR A 52 -14.19 3.68 12.45
CA THR A 52 -14.01 2.26 12.76
C THR A 52 -12.76 1.99 13.58
N SER A 53 -11.89 2.99 13.77
CA SER A 53 -10.67 2.92 14.60
C SER A 53 -10.94 2.72 16.10
N LYS A 54 -12.20 2.84 16.55
CA LYS A 54 -12.61 2.65 17.95
C LYS A 54 -12.88 1.19 18.34
N SER A 55 -13.26 0.32 17.40
CA SER A 55 -13.67 -1.08 17.70
C SER A 55 -13.08 -2.14 16.79
N THR A 56 -12.57 -1.79 15.60
CA THR A 56 -12.06 -2.79 14.65
C THR A 56 -10.78 -2.25 14.00
N LYS A 57 -9.63 -2.69 14.50
CA LYS A 57 -8.37 -2.51 13.76
C LYS A 57 -8.51 -3.28 12.46
N GLY A 58 -8.45 -2.60 11.32
CA GLY A 58 -8.44 -3.30 10.03
C GLY A 58 -7.25 -4.28 9.98
N SER A 59 -7.39 -5.35 9.20
CA SER A 59 -6.37 -6.40 9.12
C SER A 59 -5.12 -5.90 8.40
N LEU A 60 -3.94 -6.28 8.93
CA LEU A 60 -2.63 -6.06 8.31
C LEU A 60 -2.10 -7.32 7.59
N GLU A 61 -2.88 -8.39 7.48
CA GLU A 61 -2.48 -9.64 6.80
C GLU A 61 -2.08 -9.41 5.35
N TRP A 62 -2.71 -8.42 4.69
CA TRP A 62 -2.36 -8.01 3.33
C TRP A 62 -0.89 -7.63 3.18
N VAL A 63 -0.23 -7.12 4.24
CA VAL A 63 1.20 -6.75 4.20
C VAL A 63 2.04 -8.00 3.97
N ILE A 64 1.76 -9.07 4.74
CA ILE A 64 2.50 -10.33 4.67
C ILE A 64 2.21 -11.01 3.34
N GLU A 65 0.95 -11.08 2.92
CA GLU A 65 0.57 -11.69 1.64
C GLU A 65 1.21 -10.98 0.44
N LEU A 66 1.14 -9.64 0.40
CA LEU A 66 1.79 -8.88 -0.68
C LEU A 66 3.32 -9.05 -0.64
N ARG A 67 3.94 -9.10 0.55
CA ARG A 67 5.37 -9.38 0.66
C ARG A 67 5.74 -10.77 0.15
N MET A 68 4.88 -11.76 0.37
CA MET A 68 5.09 -13.13 -0.07
C MET A 68 4.84 -13.33 -1.56
N LEU A 69 3.91 -12.60 -2.15
CA LEU A 69 3.63 -12.63 -3.59
C LEU A 69 4.70 -11.87 -4.39
N TYR A 70 5.20 -10.74 -3.86
CA TYR A 70 6.14 -9.85 -4.54
C TYR A 70 7.49 -9.80 -3.81
N ARG A 71 8.08 -10.97 -3.53
CA ARG A 71 9.29 -11.10 -2.68
C ARG A 71 10.49 -10.30 -3.16
N THR A 72 10.66 -10.18 -4.48
CA THR A 72 11.79 -9.48 -5.11
C THR A 72 11.57 -7.99 -5.27
N ASP A 73 10.34 -7.51 -5.06
CA ASP A 73 9.99 -6.13 -5.30
C ASP A 73 10.26 -5.28 -4.04
N HIS A 74 10.66 -4.03 -4.25
CA HIS A 74 10.73 -3.05 -3.17
C HIS A 74 9.31 -2.60 -2.82
N ILE A 75 8.88 -2.82 -1.58
CA ILE A 75 7.54 -2.42 -1.15
C ILE A 75 7.61 -1.02 -0.53
N ILE A 76 6.78 -0.11 -1.03
CA ILE A 76 6.56 1.22 -0.46
C ILE A 76 5.11 1.29 -0.02
N ILE A 77 4.90 1.52 1.26
CA ILE A 77 3.56 1.65 1.85
C ILE A 77 3.38 3.10 2.27
N GLY A 78 2.36 3.77 1.72
CA GLY A 78 2.07 5.17 2.02
C GLY A 78 0.59 5.49 1.86
N GLY A 79 -0.04 5.96 2.94
CA GLY A 79 -1.47 6.24 2.97
C GLY A 79 -1.93 6.73 4.33
N ASP A 80 -3.24 6.89 4.46
CA ASP A 80 -3.86 7.37 5.69
C ASP A 80 -4.32 6.19 6.55
N PHE A 81 -3.51 5.88 7.57
CA PHE A 81 -3.83 4.85 8.55
C PHE A 81 -4.84 5.32 9.59
N ASN A 82 -5.18 6.62 9.64
CA ASN A 82 -5.89 7.24 10.75
C ASN A 82 -5.35 6.77 12.10
N ALA A 83 -4.01 6.64 12.18
CA ALA A 83 -3.33 6.23 13.39
C ALA A 83 -3.62 7.29 14.46
N LYS A 84 -4.16 6.86 15.61
CA LYS A 84 -4.42 7.78 16.70
C LYS A 84 -3.12 8.48 17.08
N GLN A 85 -3.16 9.80 17.07
CA GLN A 85 -2.19 10.59 17.80
C GLN A 85 -2.45 10.30 19.29
N THR A 86 -1.65 9.42 19.87
CA THR A 86 -1.57 9.36 21.33
C THR A 86 -0.86 10.63 21.76
N ASP A 87 -1.63 11.64 22.15
CA ASP A 87 -1.12 12.75 22.93
C ASP A 87 -0.48 12.15 24.18
N ARG A 88 0.86 12.15 24.21
CA ARG A 88 1.62 11.87 25.42
C ARG A 88 1.46 13.10 26.31
N ASN A 89 0.51 13.03 27.24
CA ASN A 89 0.57 13.81 28.48
C ASN A 89 1.63 13.22 29.41
#